data_AF-A0A1W9IWB5-F1
#
_entry.id   AF-A0A1W9IWB5-F1
#
_cell.length_a   1.000
_cell.length_b   1.000
_cell.length_c   1.000
_cell.angle_alpha   90.00
_cell.angle_beta   90.00
_cell.angle_gamma   90.00
#
_symmetry.space_group_name_H-M   'P 1'
#
loop_
_entity.id
_entity.type
_entity.pdbx_description
1 polymer ?
#
loop_
_entity_poly.entity_id
_entity_poly.type
_entity_poly.pdbx_seq_one_letter_code
_entity_poly.pdbx_strand_id
1 'polypeptide(L)'
;MGLNRPTVESLSSYVQRLAASNYLSIASTINLMATQAYLSLPRQINSRFLKTLDTQLTFVSSPLLMTNTPWDSVRRLSFSTLFTAFYGPLFSDHAAIHTFFSAPYGNRSIETTRRWCPPCLLRQTGYQSLWQMSDVTVCLSHRSFLRTACASCQREVSVLQMNSVFGRCDTCYADLSGQKVVPAPQRLWESQIDVQSDYAALLSGQLALFRNASFSGWRPSLIFLRERKGLTREELATMLAVSPSTIILLESEKAIVSLHVIIRAARYLAGSLGALSHITMPLGWLPRGRTRPVLAGHNRSSSSATGQQVSRCIMAALHKLQSQPCKLTISRLATSAGIKQRALEQVLRDTPALRHRFKVSKEVNRQLVVRHRLTPLLSGQRTFLVKRLQAPTIESACKTIGITKQRLRENKQVYAALKAQLQTTRSAVAAVREQRLIRQLRRVMERRGTLGLTCARRAISVELNCEFKNYPRVYTAWKKLRGL
;
A
#
# COMPACT_ATOMS: atom_id res chain seq x y z
N MET A 1 -31.75 24.42 -12.02
CA MET A 1 -30.71 23.38 -11.84
C MET A 1 -29.75 23.85 -10.76
N GLY A 2 -29.96 23.44 -9.51
CA GLY A 2 -29.34 24.06 -8.33
C GLY A 2 -28.01 23.44 -7.90
N LEU A 3 -27.01 24.33 -7.76
CA LEU A 3 -25.98 24.47 -6.71
C LEU A 3 -25.14 23.23 -6.29
N ASN A 4 -23.81 23.40 -6.38
CA ASN A 4 -22.79 22.79 -5.50
C ASN A 4 -22.44 21.30 -5.68
N ARG A 5 -22.01 20.85 -6.86
CA ARG A 5 -21.31 19.56 -6.98
C ARG A 5 -19.85 19.76 -7.34
N PRO A 6 -18.92 19.86 -6.37
CA PRO A 6 -17.52 19.61 -6.64
C PRO A 6 -17.33 18.08 -6.77
N THR A 7 -17.99 17.46 -7.75
CA THR A 7 -17.69 16.08 -8.10
C THR A 7 -16.42 16.11 -8.93
N VAL A 8 -15.29 15.92 -8.25
CA VAL A 8 -13.98 15.87 -8.88
C VAL A 8 -13.89 14.56 -9.66
N GLU A 9 -13.71 14.67 -10.99
CA GLU A 9 -13.39 13.54 -11.86
C GLU A 9 -12.09 12.87 -11.38
N SER A 10 -12.02 11.54 -11.45
CA SER A 10 -10.79 10.81 -11.13
C SER A 10 -9.75 10.96 -12.23
N LEU A 11 -8.47 10.97 -11.84
CA LEU A 11 -7.35 11.03 -12.79
C LEU A 11 -7.44 9.89 -13.80
N SER A 12 -7.77 8.68 -13.35
CA SER A 12 -7.98 7.51 -14.21
C SER A 12 -9.14 7.68 -15.20
N SER A 13 -10.22 8.38 -14.84
CA SER A 13 -11.30 8.74 -15.77
C SER A 13 -10.85 9.76 -16.80
N TYR A 14 -10.19 10.81 -16.33
CA TYR A 14 -9.64 11.86 -17.19
C TYR A 14 -8.68 11.29 -18.23
N VAL A 15 -7.77 10.40 -17.84
CA VAL A 15 -6.85 9.71 -18.75
C VAL A 15 -7.60 8.86 -19.79
N GLN A 16 -8.67 8.16 -19.39
CA GLN A 16 -9.48 7.37 -20.34
C GLN A 16 -10.19 8.26 -21.37
N ARG A 17 -10.78 9.37 -20.92
CA ARG A 17 -11.44 10.32 -21.82
C ARG A 17 -10.44 11.03 -22.71
N LEU A 18 -9.30 11.44 -22.17
CA LEU A 18 -8.23 12.06 -22.94
C LEU A 18 -7.72 11.12 -24.03
N ALA A 19 -7.51 9.85 -23.70
CA ALA A 19 -7.11 8.83 -24.67
C ALA A 19 -8.17 8.67 -25.77
N ALA A 20 -9.45 8.57 -25.40
CA ALA A 20 -10.56 8.44 -26.34
C ALA A 20 -10.68 9.65 -27.28
N SER A 21 -10.61 10.87 -26.76
CA SER A 21 -10.73 12.11 -27.55
C SER A 21 -9.56 12.31 -28.53
N ASN A 22 -8.40 11.68 -28.28
CA ASN A 22 -7.22 11.79 -29.13
C ASN A 22 -6.96 10.51 -29.95
N TYR A 23 -7.88 9.53 -29.95
CA TYR A 23 -7.71 8.25 -30.63
C TYR A 23 -6.43 7.48 -30.21
N LEU A 24 -6.01 7.66 -28.95
CA LEU A 24 -4.83 7.03 -28.39
C LEU A 24 -5.21 5.83 -27.51
N SER A 25 -4.27 4.89 -27.39
CA SER A 25 -4.36 3.88 -26.33
C SER A 25 -4.06 4.48 -24.96
N ILE A 26 -4.52 3.84 -23.89
CA ILE A 26 -4.17 4.23 -22.51
C ILE A 26 -2.64 4.17 -22.32
N ALA A 27 -1.98 3.14 -22.87
CA ALA A 27 -0.53 3.00 -22.81
C ALA A 27 0.18 4.21 -23.46
N SER A 28 -0.24 4.60 -24.66
CA SER A 28 0.30 5.76 -25.38
C SER A 28 0.07 7.06 -24.61
N THR A 29 -1.15 7.24 -24.08
CA THR A 29 -1.52 8.44 -23.31
C THR A 29 -0.69 8.55 -22.04
N ILE A 30 -0.51 7.45 -21.29
CA ILE A 30 0.34 7.44 -20.09
C ILE A 30 1.80 7.71 -20.47
N ASN A 31 2.32 7.12 -21.54
CA ASN A 31 3.70 7.37 -21.98
C ASN A 31 3.93 8.84 -22.35
N LEU A 32 2.95 9.51 -22.94
CA LEU A 32 3.02 10.95 -23.25
C LEU A 32 2.91 11.83 -21.99
N MET A 33 2.19 11.37 -20.96
CA MET A 33 2.08 12.08 -19.68
C MET A 33 3.25 11.80 -18.72
N ALA A 34 3.96 10.69 -18.91
CA ALA A 34 5.02 10.22 -18.02
C ALA A 34 6.30 11.05 -18.16
N THR A 35 7.00 11.24 -17.05
CA THR A 35 8.27 11.99 -17.06
C THR A 35 9.36 11.28 -17.85
N GLN A 36 10.31 12.04 -18.41
CA GLN A 36 11.49 11.49 -19.07
C GLN A 36 12.32 10.59 -18.12
N ALA A 37 12.29 10.87 -16.81
CA ALA A 37 12.86 10.02 -15.76
C ALA A 37 12.06 8.72 -15.51
N TYR A 38 10.78 8.68 -15.86
CA TYR A 38 9.95 7.48 -15.82
C TYR A 38 10.10 6.64 -17.10
N LEU A 39 10.32 7.30 -18.25
CA LEU A 39 10.62 6.64 -19.54
C LEU A 39 11.99 5.95 -19.55
N SER A 40 12.94 6.42 -18.74
CA SER A 40 14.26 5.79 -18.58
C SER A 40 14.28 4.57 -17.66
N LEU A 41 13.20 4.30 -16.91
CA LEU A 41 13.05 3.06 -16.16
C LEU A 41 12.67 1.94 -17.14
N PRO A 42 13.48 0.87 -17.31
CA PRO A 42 13.20 -0.23 -18.24
C PRO A 42 12.01 -1.13 -17.82
N ARG A 43 11.17 -0.66 -16.90
CA ARG A 43 10.07 -1.43 -16.34
C ARG A 43 8.79 -1.04 -17.04
N GLN A 44 8.27 -2.00 -17.81
CA GLN A 44 6.88 -2.07 -18.27
C GLN A 44 5.95 -1.44 -17.23
N ILE A 45 5.12 -0.49 -17.66
CA ILE A 45 4.02 0.02 -16.86
C ILE A 45 3.25 -1.20 -16.31
N ASN A 46 3.47 -1.50 -15.03
CA ASN A 46 2.96 -2.70 -14.43
C ASN A 46 1.47 -2.49 -14.13
N SER A 47 0.65 -3.53 -14.30
CA SER A 47 -0.72 -3.61 -13.79
C SER A 47 -0.92 -3.02 -12.38
N ARG A 48 0.06 -3.13 -11.48
CA ARG A 48 0.01 -2.53 -10.14
C ARG A 48 -0.03 -1.00 -10.18
N PHE A 49 0.76 -0.38 -11.05
CA PHE A 49 0.80 1.07 -11.21
C PHE A 49 -0.56 1.60 -11.65
N LEU A 50 -1.16 1.00 -12.69
CA LEU A 50 -2.47 1.41 -13.22
C LEU A 50 -3.59 1.30 -12.17
N LYS A 51 -3.55 0.27 -11.33
CA LYS A 51 -4.51 0.09 -10.22
C LYS A 51 -4.37 1.15 -9.11
N THR A 52 -3.26 1.87 -9.08
CA THR A 52 -2.96 2.90 -8.08
C THR A 52 -2.71 4.26 -8.73
N LEU A 53 -3.12 4.46 -9.99
CA LEU A 53 -2.84 5.69 -10.72
C LEU A 53 -3.35 6.92 -9.96
N ASP A 54 -4.57 6.81 -9.40
CA ASP A 54 -5.21 7.91 -8.69
C ASP A 54 -4.48 8.27 -7.38
N THR A 55 -3.61 7.40 -6.84
CA THR A 55 -2.83 7.65 -5.61
C THR A 55 -1.36 7.98 -5.87
N GLN A 56 -0.87 7.84 -7.09
CA GLN A 56 0.53 8.08 -7.45
C GLN A 56 0.60 9.26 -8.40
N LEU A 57 1.12 10.41 -7.97
CA LEU A 57 1.31 11.58 -8.87
C LEU A 57 2.75 11.84 -9.26
N THR A 58 3.71 11.16 -8.64
CA THR A 58 5.14 11.34 -8.93
C THR A 58 5.50 11.00 -10.38
N PHE A 59 4.56 10.47 -11.18
CA PHE A 59 4.80 10.10 -12.58
C PHE A 59 4.46 11.19 -13.61
N VAL A 60 3.67 12.22 -13.29
CA VAL A 60 3.27 13.24 -14.28
C VAL A 60 4.17 14.47 -14.10
N SER A 61 5.03 14.75 -15.07
CA SER A 61 5.94 15.92 -15.03
C SER A 61 5.37 17.13 -15.73
N SER A 62 4.49 16.95 -16.72
CA SER A 62 3.92 18.07 -17.47
C SER A 62 2.73 17.61 -18.33
N PRO A 63 1.47 17.69 -17.86
CA PRO A 63 0.30 17.45 -18.72
C PRO A 63 0.05 18.59 -19.72
N LEU A 64 0.82 19.68 -19.64
CA LEU A 64 0.72 20.83 -20.55
C LEU A 64 0.91 20.42 -22.01
N LEU A 65 1.74 19.41 -22.27
CA LEU A 65 2.05 18.94 -23.63
C LEU A 65 0.84 18.36 -24.39
N MET A 66 -0.21 17.91 -23.70
CA MET A 66 -1.36 17.27 -24.36
C MET A 66 -2.67 18.04 -24.25
N THR A 67 -2.84 18.87 -23.21
CA THR A 67 -4.19 19.31 -22.81
C THR A 67 -4.32 20.81 -22.57
N ASN A 68 -3.21 21.56 -22.67
CA ASN A 68 -3.12 22.96 -22.23
C ASN A 68 -3.71 23.20 -20.82
N THR A 69 -3.82 22.13 -20.02
CA THR A 69 -4.46 22.17 -18.70
C THR A 69 -3.39 22.40 -17.66
N PRO A 70 -3.52 23.42 -16.78
CA PRO A 70 -2.55 23.68 -15.74
C PRO A 70 -2.31 22.44 -14.88
N TRP A 71 -1.06 22.21 -14.48
CA TRP A 71 -0.67 21.05 -13.69
C TRP A 71 -1.51 20.92 -12.41
N ASP A 72 -1.82 22.03 -11.75
CA ASP A 72 -2.66 22.03 -10.55
C ASP A 72 -4.07 21.51 -10.79
N SER A 73 -4.64 21.71 -11.98
CA SER A 73 -5.94 21.17 -12.34
C SER A 73 -5.89 19.65 -12.47
N VAL A 74 -4.85 19.10 -13.11
CA VAL A 74 -4.67 17.63 -13.21
C VAL A 74 -4.34 17.01 -11.86
N ARG A 75 -3.52 17.69 -11.05
CA ARG A 75 -3.17 17.26 -9.69
C ARG A 75 -4.41 17.09 -8.81
N ARG A 76 -5.40 17.98 -8.95
CA ARG A 76 -6.69 17.89 -8.23
C ARG A 76 -7.51 16.66 -8.56
N LEU A 77 -7.29 16.01 -9.71
CA LEU A 77 -7.98 14.77 -10.10
C LEU A 77 -7.45 13.53 -9.36
N SER A 78 -6.33 13.65 -8.66
CA SER A 78 -5.73 12.59 -7.87
C SER A 78 -6.12 12.66 -6.38
N PHE A 79 -5.79 11.61 -5.64
CA PHE A 79 -5.84 11.60 -4.19
C PHE A 79 -4.62 12.20 -3.50
N SER A 80 -3.56 12.64 -4.21
CA SER A 80 -2.43 13.26 -3.52
C SER A 80 -2.82 14.55 -2.80
N THR A 81 -3.82 15.28 -3.31
CA THR A 81 -4.31 16.51 -2.70
C THR A 81 -4.80 16.26 -1.28
N LEU A 82 -5.38 15.09 -1.03
CA LEU A 82 -5.75 14.64 0.32
C LEU A 82 -4.51 14.48 1.19
N PHE A 83 -3.52 13.73 0.71
CA PHE A 83 -2.29 13.50 1.46
C PHE A 83 -1.59 14.83 1.80
N THR A 84 -1.45 15.71 0.81
CA THR A 84 -0.88 17.05 0.96
C THR A 84 -1.72 17.93 1.89
N ALA A 85 -3.05 17.76 1.95
CA ALA A 85 -3.87 18.47 2.92
C ALA A 85 -3.53 18.06 4.35
N PHE A 86 -3.30 16.77 4.63
CA PHE A 86 -3.02 16.31 6.00
C PHE A 86 -1.56 16.47 6.47
N TYR A 87 -0.60 16.34 5.54
CA TYR A 87 0.83 16.27 5.87
C TYR A 87 1.69 17.32 5.15
N GLY A 88 1.08 18.22 4.38
CA GLY A 88 1.78 19.26 3.63
C GLY A 88 2.49 18.75 2.36
N PRO A 89 3.05 19.66 1.55
CA PRO A 89 3.70 19.32 0.29
C PRO A 89 5.09 18.70 0.48
N LEU A 90 5.70 18.88 1.66
CA LEU A 90 7.06 18.41 1.96
C LEU A 90 7.15 16.89 2.16
N PHE A 91 6.02 16.22 2.40
CA PHE A 91 5.96 14.77 2.46
C PHE A 91 5.62 14.23 1.06
N SER A 92 6.64 13.76 0.33
CA SER A 92 6.48 13.13 -1.00
C SER A 92 6.89 11.65 -1.02
N ASP A 93 7.11 11.05 0.16
CA ASP A 93 7.45 9.63 0.26
C ASP A 93 6.26 8.76 -0.18
N HIS A 94 6.51 7.89 -1.16
CA HIS A 94 5.52 6.95 -1.67
C HIS A 94 5.04 5.97 -0.60
N ALA A 95 5.94 5.54 0.30
CA ALA A 95 5.59 4.65 1.40
C ALA A 95 4.65 5.33 2.41
N ALA A 96 4.84 6.62 2.63
CA ALA A 96 3.97 7.47 3.44
C ALA A 96 2.55 7.56 2.85
N ILE A 97 2.44 7.85 1.55
CA ILE A 97 1.14 7.90 0.85
C ILE A 97 0.44 6.54 0.90
N HIS A 98 1.18 5.45 0.67
CA HIS A 98 0.63 4.11 0.76
C HIS A 98 0.11 3.80 2.18
N THR A 99 0.86 4.18 3.21
CA THR A 99 0.46 4.02 4.63
C THR A 99 -0.78 4.84 4.95
N PHE A 100 -0.89 6.06 4.40
CA PHE A 100 -2.04 6.93 4.59
C PHE A 100 -3.33 6.32 4.02
N PHE A 101 -3.26 5.66 2.87
CA PHE A 101 -4.44 5.05 2.25
C PHE A 101 -4.66 3.57 2.62
N SER A 102 -3.71 2.93 3.30
CA SER A 102 -3.82 1.56 3.77
C SER A 102 -4.17 1.53 5.26
N ALA A 103 -5.27 0.87 5.65
CA ALA A 103 -5.50 0.63 7.07
C ALA A 103 -4.63 -0.56 7.55
N PRO A 104 -4.22 -0.54 8.84
CA PRO A 104 -3.44 -1.63 9.45
C PRO A 104 -4.13 -3.00 9.43
N TYR A 105 -5.44 -3.07 9.18
CA TYR A 105 -6.25 -4.29 9.19
C TYR A 105 -6.75 -4.72 7.81
N GLY A 106 -6.05 -4.31 6.74
CA GLY A 106 -6.38 -4.75 5.37
C GLY A 106 -7.47 -3.94 4.67
N ASN A 107 -8.25 -3.14 5.39
CA ASN A 107 -9.19 -2.20 4.78
C ASN A 107 -8.42 -1.07 4.09
N ARG A 108 -8.67 -0.84 2.80
CA ARG A 108 -8.09 0.32 2.09
C ARG A 108 -9.07 1.47 2.19
N SER A 109 -8.56 2.69 2.33
CA SER A 109 -9.40 3.90 2.19
C SER A 109 -9.79 4.13 0.73
N ILE A 110 -8.94 3.66 -0.19
CA ILE A 110 -9.14 3.77 -1.64
C ILE A 110 -9.20 2.38 -2.24
N GLU A 111 -10.28 2.13 -2.95
CA GLU A 111 -10.52 0.89 -3.68
C GLU A 111 -9.64 0.76 -4.90
N THR A 112 -9.27 -0.48 -5.22
CA THR A 112 -8.58 -0.81 -6.48
C THR A 112 -9.53 -1.26 -7.57
N THR A 113 -10.81 -1.44 -7.23
CA THR A 113 -11.90 -1.78 -8.14
C THR A 113 -12.68 -0.52 -8.46
N ARG A 114 -12.95 -0.32 -9.75
CA ARG A 114 -13.67 0.84 -10.23
C ARG A 114 -15.12 0.74 -9.79
N ARG A 115 -15.58 1.77 -9.06
CA ARG A 115 -17.00 1.96 -8.76
C ARG A 115 -17.65 2.93 -9.74
N TRP A 116 -18.89 2.67 -10.16
CA TRP A 116 -19.63 3.59 -11.02
C TRP A 116 -21.15 3.54 -10.83
N CYS A 117 -21.82 4.60 -11.27
CA CYS A 117 -23.27 4.69 -11.38
C CYS A 117 -23.65 4.69 -12.87
N PRO A 118 -24.44 3.71 -13.38
CA PRO A 118 -24.77 3.63 -14.80
C PRO A 118 -25.44 4.91 -15.36
N PRO A 119 -26.43 5.52 -14.69
CA PRO A 119 -27.02 6.78 -15.15
C PRO A 119 -26.05 7.98 -15.20
N CYS A 120 -25.10 8.09 -14.26
CA CYS A 120 -24.06 9.12 -14.33
C CYS A 120 -23.13 8.87 -15.52
N LEU A 121 -22.77 7.62 -15.75
CA LEU A 121 -21.86 7.24 -16.83
C LEU A 121 -22.51 7.49 -18.21
N LEU A 122 -23.82 7.25 -18.34
CA LEU A 122 -24.60 7.57 -19.54
C LEU A 122 -24.55 9.07 -19.89
N ARG A 123 -24.54 9.94 -18.88
CA ARG A 123 -24.38 11.40 -19.04
C ARG A 123 -22.93 11.83 -19.29
N GLN A 124 -22.00 10.88 -19.43
CA GLN A 124 -20.58 11.09 -19.72
C GLN A 124 -19.87 12.04 -18.73
N THR A 125 -20.29 12.09 -17.47
CA THR A 125 -19.73 13.01 -16.46
C THR A 125 -18.35 12.58 -15.93
N GLY A 126 -17.71 11.58 -16.54
CA GLY A 126 -16.54 10.92 -15.97
C GLY A 126 -16.87 10.02 -14.78
N TYR A 127 -15.87 9.27 -14.30
CA TYR A 127 -15.92 8.57 -13.03
C TYR A 127 -15.43 9.51 -11.93
N GLN A 128 -16.08 9.49 -10.78
CA GLN A 128 -15.77 10.41 -9.68
C GLN A 128 -14.70 9.83 -8.77
N SER A 129 -13.74 10.66 -8.33
CA SER A 129 -12.73 10.28 -7.33
C SER A 129 -13.40 9.79 -6.04
N LEU A 130 -14.46 10.49 -5.62
CA LEU A 130 -15.23 10.14 -4.43
C LEU A 130 -15.72 8.68 -4.42
N TRP A 131 -16.05 8.11 -5.58
CA TRP A 131 -16.56 6.75 -5.67
C TRP A 131 -15.49 5.68 -5.42
N GLN A 132 -14.20 6.03 -5.45
CA GLN A 132 -13.13 5.09 -5.08
C GLN A 132 -12.91 5.04 -3.56
N MET A 133 -13.57 5.91 -2.77
CA MET A 133 -13.52 5.80 -1.32
C MET A 133 -14.28 4.56 -0.87
N SER A 134 -13.66 3.72 -0.04
CA SER A 134 -14.23 2.44 0.37
C SER A 134 -15.56 2.60 1.11
N ASP A 135 -15.71 3.67 1.89
CA ASP A 135 -16.93 4.00 2.63
C ASP A 135 -18.06 4.56 1.73
N VAL A 136 -17.78 4.88 0.46
CA VAL A 136 -18.77 5.41 -0.50
C VAL A 136 -19.35 4.29 -1.34
N THR A 137 -20.62 3.96 -1.09
CA THR A 137 -21.30 2.81 -1.70
C THR A 137 -22.52 3.18 -2.54
N VAL A 138 -22.98 4.43 -2.46
CA VAL A 138 -24.21 4.90 -3.11
C VAL A 138 -23.90 6.12 -3.98
N CYS A 139 -24.55 6.24 -5.13
CA CYS A 139 -24.59 7.49 -5.88
C CYS A 139 -25.74 8.36 -5.35
N LEU A 140 -25.44 9.49 -4.69
CA LEU A 140 -26.48 10.38 -4.17
C LEU A 140 -27.34 11.03 -5.27
N SER A 141 -26.78 11.21 -6.47
CA SER A 141 -27.49 11.78 -7.62
C SER A 141 -28.67 10.92 -8.10
N HIS A 142 -28.52 9.60 -8.00
CA HIS A 142 -29.48 8.63 -8.52
C HIS A 142 -30.01 7.68 -7.43
N ARG A 143 -29.62 7.92 -6.17
CA ARG A 143 -29.99 7.13 -4.97
C ARG A 143 -29.86 5.62 -5.21
N SER A 144 -28.77 5.22 -5.88
CA SER A 144 -28.54 3.85 -6.32
C SER A 144 -27.21 3.32 -5.80
N PHE A 145 -27.10 2.00 -5.61
CA PHE A 145 -25.81 1.39 -5.33
C PHE A 145 -24.81 1.64 -6.46
N LEU A 146 -23.55 1.88 -6.11
CA LEU A 146 -22.45 1.88 -7.06
C LEU A 146 -22.14 0.44 -7.48
N ARG A 147 -21.94 0.24 -8.77
CA ARG A 147 -21.52 -1.05 -9.35
C ARG A 147 -20.00 -1.19 -9.27
N THR A 148 -19.54 -2.42 -9.06
CA THR A 148 -18.10 -2.78 -9.11
C THR A 148 -17.80 -3.85 -10.16
N ALA A 149 -18.81 -4.64 -10.56
CA ALA A 149 -18.69 -5.73 -11.50
C ALA A 149 -19.57 -5.52 -12.74
N CYS A 150 -19.07 -5.97 -13.89
CA CYS A 150 -19.79 -5.88 -15.15
C CYS A 150 -20.97 -6.85 -15.19
N ALA A 151 -22.17 -6.38 -15.55
CA ALA A 151 -23.35 -7.24 -15.63
C ALA A 151 -23.24 -8.35 -16.70
N SER A 152 -22.43 -8.17 -17.74
CA SER A 152 -22.28 -9.14 -18.83
C SER A 152 -21.30 -10.27 -18.50
N CYS A 153 -20.14 -9.97 -17.89
CA CYS A 153 -19.11 -10.98 -17.60
C CYS A 153 -18.89 -11.27 -16.10
N GLN A 154 -19.59 -10.55 -15.22
CA GLN A 154 -19.52 -10.65 -13.76
C GLN A 154 -18.13 -10.42 -13.15
N ARG A 155 -17.18 -9.89 -13.93
CA ARG A 155 -15.85 -9.53 -13.42
C ARG A 155 -15.84 -8.12 -12.88
N GLU A 156 -15.09 -7.92 -11.81
CA GLU A 156 -14.77 -6.60 -11.29
C GLU A 156 -14.03 -5.78 -12.34
N VAL A 157 -14.45 -4.51 -12.50
CA VAL A 157 -13.80 -3.59 -13.42
C VAL A 157 -12.63 -2.94 -12.69
N SER A 158 -11.43 -3.00 -13.26
CA SER A 158 -10.26 -2.38 -12.65
C SER A 158 -10.33 -0.84 -12.73
N VAL A 159 -9.67 -0.14 -11.81
CA VAL A 159 -9.50 1.32 -11.92
C VAL A 159 -8.91 1.69 -13.26
N LEU A 160 -7.82 1.06 -13.72
CA LEU A 160 -7.32 1.28 -15.07
C LEU A 160 -6.55 0.06 -15.57
N GLN A 161 -6.72 -0.25 -16.86
CA GLN A 161 -5.93 -1.23 -17.61
C GLN A 161 -5.46 -0.61 -18.94
N MET A 162 -4.48 -1.24 -19.58
CA MET A 162 -3.93 -0.77 -20.86
C MET A 162 -4.95 -0.72 -22.00
N ASN A 163 -5.92 -1.61 -21.95
CA ASN A 163 -7.01 -1.75 -22.91
C ASN A 163 -8.33 -1.16 -22.40
N SER A 164 -8.31 -0.40 -21.28
CA SER A 164 -9.53 0.23 -20.78
C SER A 164 -10.05 1.27 -21.77
N VAL A 165 -11.35 1.24 -22.01
CA VAL A 165 -12.07 2.25 -22.79
C VAL A 165 -13.10 2.90 -21.86
N PHE A 166 -13.24 4.22 -21.95
CA PHE A 166 -14.22 4.94 -21.14
C PHE A 166 -15.62 4.33 -21.30
N GLY A 167 -16.31 4.12 -20.19
CA GLY A 167 -17.64 3.51 -20.14
C GLY A 167 -17.75 2.03 -20.52
N ARG A 168 -16.65 1.30 -20.75
CA ARG A 168 -16.69 -0.13 -21.14
C ARG A 168 -15.96 -1.02 -20.15
N CYS A 169 -16.39 -2.28 -20.08
CA CYS A 169 -15.70 -3.32 -19.30
C CYS A 169 -14.29 -3.58 -19.86
N ASP A 170 -13.28 -3.63 -18.99
CA ASP A 170 -11.88 -3.93 -19.32
C ASP A 170 -11.65 -5.38 -19.81
N THR A 171 -12.60 -6.27 -19.55
CA THR A 171 -12.54 -7.68 -19.97
C THR A 171 -13.38 -7.98 -21.20
N CYS A 172 -14.67 -7.67 -21.18
CA CYS A 172 -15.63 -8.08 -22.22
C CYS A 172 -16.08 -6.93 -23.13
N TYR A 173 -15.61 -5.71 -22.88
CA TYR A 173 -15.97 -4.50 -23.62
C TYR A 173 -17.46 -4.13 -23.67
N ALA A 174 -18.31 -4.83 -22.92
CA ALA A 174 -19.71 -4.46 -22.76
C ALA A 174 -19.84 -3.04 -22.19
N ASP A 175 -20.86 -2.32 -22.66
CA ASP A 175 -21.20 -1.00 -22.14
C ASP A 175 -21.61 -1.09 -20.67
N LEU A 176 -20.99 -0.24 -19.85
CA LEU A 176 -21.26 -0.13 -18.42
C LEU A 176 -22.40 0.85 -18.12
N SER A 177 -22.75 1.71 -19.07
CA SER A 177 -23.77 2.75 -18.91
C SER A 177 -25.21 2.22 -19.01
N GLY A 178 -25.45 1.23 -19.87
CA GLY A 178 -26.76 0.56 -20.03
C GLY A 178 -27.11 -0.48 -18.96
N GLN A 179 -26.34 -0.60 -17.88
CA GLN A 179 -26.60 -1.63 -16.86
C GLN A 179 -27.77 -1.28 -15.94
N LYS A 180 -28.53 -2.30 -15.54
CA LYS A 180 -29.65 -2.17 -14.59
C LYS A 180 -29.21 -1.46 -13.32
N VAL A 181 -29.96 -0.44 -12.92
CA VAL A 181 -29.77 0.32 -11.69
C VAL A 181 -30.40 -0.44 -10.53
N VAL A 182 -29.68 -0.55 -9.42
CA VAL A 182 -30.21 -1.12 -8.17
C VAL A 182 -30.43 0.05 -7.19
N PRO A 183 -31.68 0.38 -6.83
CA PRO A 183 -31.96 1.46 -5.88
C PRO A 183 -31.37 1.13 -4.50
N ALA A 184 -30.82 2.14 -3.83
CA ALA A 184 -30.34 2.02 -2.46
C ALA A 184 -31.51 2.31 -1.49
N PRO A 185 -31.64 1.57 -0.37
CA PRO A 185 -32.62 1.88 0.66
C PRO A 185 -32.44 3.30 1.20
N GLN A 186 -33.54 3.93 1.62
CA GLN A 186 -33.54 5.33 2.06
C GLN A 186 -32.51 5.64 3.14
N ARG A 187 -32.58 4.89 4.25
CA ARG A 187 -31.62 4.96 5.36
C ARG A 187 -30.15 4.95 4.92
N LEU A 188 -29.84 4.19 3.86
CA LEU A 188 -28.47 4.03 3.42
C LEU A 188 -28.00 5.26 2.64
N TRP A 189 -28.80 5.76 1.70
CA TRP A 189 -28.39 6.95 0.96
C TRP A 189 -28.39 8.21 1.83
N GLU A 190 -29.28 8.31 2.82
CA GLU A 190 -29.25 9.37 3.85
C GLU A 190 -27.95 9.33 4.65
N SER A 191 -27.53 8.16 5.13
CA SER A 191 -26.26 7.99 5.84
C SER A 191 -25.03 8.33 5.00
N GLN A 192 -25.16 8.31 3.66
CA GLN A 192 -24.06 8.60 2.73
C GLN A 192 -23.91 10.10 2.43
N ILE A 193 -24.87 10.94 2.82
CA ILE A 193 -24.83 12.40 2.61
C ILE A 193 -23.62 12.99 3.33
N ASP A 194 -23.52 12.77 4.65
CA ASP A 194 -22.42 13.32 5.45
C ASP A 194 -21.08 12.72 5.03
N VAL A 195 -21.07 11.42 4.71
CA VAL A 195 -19.86 10.73 4.28
C VAL A 195 -19.30 11.33 2.99
N GLN A 196 -20.17 11.54 2.00
CA GLN A 196 -19.77 12.10 0.72
C GLN A 196 -19.46 13.59 0.83
N SER A 197 -20.16 14.33 1.69
CA SER A 197 -19.88 15.74 1.98
C SER A 197 -18.46 15.92 2.55
N ASP A 198 -18.07 15.12 3.54
CA ASP A 198 -16.72 15.12 4.13
C ASP A 198 -15.63 14.92 3.07
N TYR A 199 -15.79 13.88 2.24
CA TYR A 199 -14.82 13.58 1.20
C TYR A 199 -14.82 14.61 0.07
N ALA A 200 -15.97 15.18 -0.28
CA ALA A 200 -16.06 16.23 -1.29
C ALA A 200 -15.35 17.51 -0.83
N ALA A 201 -15.52 17.91 0.44
CA ALA A 201 -14.82 19.04 1.04
C ALA A 201 -13.29 18.81 1.05
N LEU A 202 -12.87 17.57 1.34
CA LEU A 202 -11.48 17.14 1.28
C LEU A 202 -10.89 17.18 -0.15
N LEU A 203 -11.58 16.58 -1.12
CA LEU A 203 -11.11 16.44 -2.50
C LEU A 203 -11.11 17.77 -3.26
N SER A 204 -12.07 18.65 -2.97
CA SER A 204 -12.16 19.98 -3.58
C SER A 204 -11.09 20.95 -3.07
N GLY A 205 -10.40 20.62 -1.98
CA GLY A 205 -9.46 21.53 -1.32
C GLY A 205 -10.13 22.69 -0.59
N GLN A 206 -11.46 22.67 -0.42
CA GLN A 206 -12.22 23.63 0.40
C GLN A 206 -11.75 23.65 1.85
N LEU A 207 -11.23 22.52 2.34
CA LEU A 207 -10.54 22.42 3.62
C LEU A 207 -9.12 23.03 3.57
N ALA A 208 -9.00 24.25 3.00
CA ALA A 208 -7.77 25.04 2.98
C ALA A 208 -7.28 25.41 4.40
N LEU A 209 -8.13 25.26 5.42
CA LEU A 209 -7.78 25.38 6.83
C LEU A 209 -6.64 24.43 7.26
N PHE A 210 -6.42 23.32 6.54
CA PHE A 210 -5.27 22.46 6.78
C PHE A 210 -3.95 22.97 6.17
N ARG A 211 -4.00 23.99 5.28
CA ARG A 211 -2.82 24.44 4.51
C ARG A 211 -2.02 25.57 5.18
N ASN A 212 -2.62 26.39 6.05
CA ASN A 212 -2.03 27.69 6.41
C ASN A 212 -1.33 27.78 7.77
N ALA A 213 -1.12 26.69 8.52
CA ALA A 213 -0.30 26.76 9.73
C ALA A 213 0.41 25.42 10.02
N SER A 214 1.71 25.38 9.72
CA SER A 214 2.72 24.61 10.47
C SER A 214 2.24 23.29 11.09
N PHE A 215 2.11 22.20 10.31
CA PHE A 215 1.93 20.80 10.77
C PHE A 215 0.86 20.49 11.85
N SER A 216 0.07 21.48 12.30
CA SER A 216 -0.64 21.46 13.59
C SER A 216 -2.13 21.75 13.47
N GLY A 217 -2.71 21.87 12.27
CA GLY A 217 -4.09 22.39 12.13
C GLY A 217 -5.23 21.54 12.73
N TRP A 218 -5.15 20.20 12.67
CA TRP A 218 -6.30 19.33 13.04
C TRP A 218 -6.07 18.46 14.27
N ARG A 219 -4.81 18.12 14.58
CA ARG A 219 -4.47 17.26 15.72
C ARG A 219 -4.82 17.91 17.07
N PRO A 220 -4.50 19.19 17.33
CA PRO A 220 -4.90 19.88 18.55
C PRO A 220 -6.41 19.87 18.73
N SER A 221 -7.19 20.09 17.67
CA SER A 221 -8.65 20.02 17.71
C SER A 221 -9.15 18.64 18.11
N LEU A 222 -8.55 17.55 17.60
CA LEU A 222 -8.90 16.19 18.04
C LEU A 222 -8.57 15.95 19.51
N ILE A 223 -7.37 16.36 19.96
CA ILE A 223 -6.95 16.19 21.36
C ILE A 223 -7.90 16.98 22.28
N PHE A 224 -8.19 18.23 21.93
CA PHE A 224 -9.12 19.10 22.65
C PHE A 224 -10.51 18.49 22.76
N LEU A 225 -11.08 18.01 21.64
CA LEU A 225 -12.40 17.36 21.66
C LEU A 225 -12.41 16.08 22.49
N ARG A 226 -11.37 15.25 22.38
CA ARG A 226 -11.26 14.02 23.18
C ARG A 226 -11.25 14.36 24.67
N GLU A 227 -10.42 15.31 25.09
CA GLU A 227 -10.33 15.76 26.48
C GLU A 227 -11.64 16.41 26.96
N ARG A 228 -12.29 17.21 26.12
CA ARG A 228 -13.60 17.82 26.42
C ARG A 228 -14.70 16.78 26.62
N LYS A 229 -14.66 15.66 25.88
CA LYS A 229 -15.57 14.52 26.07
C LYS A 229 -15.17 13.63 27.25
N GLY A 230 -14.09 13.94 27.97
CA GLY A 230 -13.61 13.15 29.11
C GLY A 230 -13.04 11.78 28.72
N LEU A 231 -12.71 11.57 27.44
CA LEU A 231 -12.28 10.27 26.94
C LEU A 231 -10.79 10.07 27.13
N THR A 232 -10.40 8.91 27.66
CA THR A 232 -9.03 8.41 27.62
C THR A 232 -8.63 7.99 26.19
N ARG A 233 -7.34 7.75 25.97
CA ARG A 233 -6.86 7.24 24.67
C ARG A 233 -7.36 5.83 24.41
N GLU A 234 -7.46 5.03 25.46
CA GLU A 234 -7.91 3.65 25.46
C GLU A 234 -9.41 3.56 25.10
N GLU A 235 -10.24 4.42 25.68
CA GLU A 235 -11.66 4.50 25.32
C GLU A 235 -11.85 4.92 23.87
N LEU A 236 -11.15 5.97 23.41
CA LEU A 236 -11.23 6.39 22.01
C LEU A 236 -10.74 5.28 21.07
N ALA A 237 -9.67 4.57 21.44
CA ALA A 237 -9.17 3.44 20.65
C ALA A 237 -10.22 2.33 20.50
N THR A 238 -10.91 1.99 21.59
CA THR A 238 -12.01 1.01 21.60
C THR A 238 -13.15 1.45 20.69
N MET A 239 -13.59 2.72 20.79
CA MET A 239 -14.68 3.26 19.95
C MET A 239 -14.32 3.28 18.45
N LEU A 240 -13.05 3.51 18.13
CA LEU A 240 -12.56 3.50 16.76
C LEU A 240 -12.14 2.10 16.27
N ALA A 241 -12.21 1.07 17.13
CA ALA A 241 -11.72 -0.28 16.86
C ALA A 241 -10.26 -0.29 16.36
N VAL A 242 -9.39 0.45 17.05
CA VAL A 242 -7.94 0.53 16.78
C VAL A 242 -7.15 0.29 18.07
N SER A 243 -5.83 0.14 17.95
CA SER A 243 -4.96 0.05 19.14
C SER A 243 -4.80 1.41 19.83
N PRO A 244 -4.59 1.47 21.16
CA PRO A 244 -4.25 2.72 21.86
C PRO A 244 -3.02 3.42 21.29
N SER A 245 -2.03 2.64 20.84
CA SER A 245 -0.86 3.16 20.12
C SER A 245 -1.24 3.94 18.87
N THR A 246 -2.28 3.55 18.14
CA THR A 246 -2.78 4.28 16.98
C THR A 246 -3.31 5.66 17.36
N ILE A 247 -3.97 5.80 18.52
CA ILE A 247 -4.42 7.10 19.04
C ILE A 247 -3.24 7.98 19.43
N ILE A 248 -2.22 7.41 20.08
CA ILE A 248 -0.97 8.14 20.37
C ILE A 248 -0.34 8.66 19.07
N LEU A 249 -0.29 7.83 18.02
CA LEU A 249 0.24 8.24 16.72
C LEU A 249 -0.62 9.32 16.07
N LEU A 250 -1.96 9.22 16.17
CA LEU A 250 -2.93 10.19 15.66
C LEU A 250 -2.73 11.57 16.29
N GLU A 251 -2.52 11.61 17.60
CA GLU A 251 -2.26 12.84 18.36
C GLU A 251 -0.82 13.35 18.19
N SER A 252 0.10 12.51 17.70
CA SER A 252 1.50 12.88 17.49
C SER A 252 1.76 13.40 16.07
N GLU A 253 2.71 14.32 15.94
CA GLU A 253 3.22 14.77 14.64
C GLU A 253 4.24 13.79 14.02
N LYS A 254 4.60 12.72 14.74
CA LYS A 254 5.74 11.85 14.40
C LYS A 254 5.40 10.72 13.44
N ALA A 255 4.13 10.51 13.13
CA ALA A 255 3.70 9.38 12.34
C ALA A 255 2.51 9.69 11.44
N ILE A 256 2.44 8.91 10.37
CA ILE A 256 1.34 8.92 9.43
C ILE A 256 0.30 7.93 9.90
N VAL A 257 -0.91 8.44 10.08
CA VAL A 257 -2.09 7.65 10.41
C VAL A 257 -2.98 7.55 9.18
N SER A 258 -3.66 6.42 9.02
CA SER A 258 -4.51 6.19 7.86
C SER A 258 -5.70 7.14 7.82
N LEU A 259 -6.11 7.53 6.60
CA LEU A 259 -7.24 8.42 6.35
C LEU A 259 -8.52 7.92 7.03
N HIS A 260 -8.79 6.61 6.95
CA HIS A 260 -9.95 6.00 7.58
C HIS A 260 -10.00 6.24 9.11
N VAL A 261 -8.87 6.14 9.81
CA VAL A 261 -8.83 6.40 11.26
C VAL A 261 -9.09 7.87 11.56
N ILE A 262 -8.52 8.78 10.75
CA ILE A 262 -8.72 10.22 10.91
C ILE A 262 -10.21 10.58 10.72
N ILE A 263 -10.85 10.05 9.68
CA ILE A 263 -12.27 10.32 9.39
C ILE A 263 -13.17 9.76 10.51
N ARG A 264 -12.91 8.52 10.97
CA ARG A 264 -13.70 7.94 12.08
C ARG A 264 -13.53 8.73 13.37
N ALA A 265 -12.31 9.16 13.69
CA ALA A 265 -12.05 10.01 14.85
C ALA A 265 -12.78 11.36 14.73
N ALA A 266 -12.72 11.99 13.56
CA ALA A 266 -13.38 13.26 13.30
C ALA A 266 -14.91 13.15 13.44
N ARG A 267 -15.54 12.12 12.85
CA ARG A 267 -16.98 11.89 12.98
C ARG A 267 -17.38 11.61 14.42
N TYR A 268 -16.62 10.77 15.11
CA TYR A 268 -16.94 10.43 16.49
C TYR A 268 -16.80 11.63 17.44
N LEU A 269 -15.79 12.47 17.25
CA LEU A 269 -15.50 13.59 18.14
C LEU A 269 -16.27 14.86 17.76
N ALA A 270 -16.39 15.18 16.47
CA ALA A 270 -16.92 16.44 15.94
C ALA A 270 -18.20 16.29 15.09
N GLY A 271 -18.69 15.07 14.85
CA GLY A 271 -19.82 14.80 13.97
C GLY A 271 -19.43 14.69 12.49
N SER A 272 -18.55 15.57 12.01
CA SER A 272 -18.03 15.55 10.64
C SER A 272 -16.58 16.03 10.58
N LEU A 273 -15.91 15.78 9.45
CA LEU A 273 -14.57 16.29 9.24
C LEU A 273 -14.56 17.81 9.01
N GLY A 274 -15.61 18.33 8.37
CA GLY A 274 -15.82 19.78 8.25
C GLY A 274 -15.92 20.45 9.62
N ALA A 275 -16.72 19.89 10.53
CA ALA A 275 -16.86 20.42 11.89
C ALA A 275 -15.52 20.43 12.65
N LEU A 276 -14.68 19.41 12.47
CA LEU A 276 -13.34 19.36 13.08
C LEU A 276 -12.48 20.57 12.68
N SER A 277 -12.60 21.04 11.44
CA SER A 277 -11.82 22.17 10.91
C SER A 277 -12.27 23.53 11.45
N HIS A 278 -13.50 23.63 11.97
CA HIS A 278 -14.07 24.88 12.50
C HIS A 278 -13.93 25.04 14.01
N ILE A 279 -13.28 24.08 14.69
CA ILE A 279 -13.13 24.14 16.15
C ILE A 279 -12.10 25.20 16.51
N THR A 280 -12.56 26.22 17.21
CA THR A 280 -11.71 27.20 17.88
C THR A 280 -11.32 26.66 19.25
N MET A 281 -10.01 26.52 19.48
CA MET A 281 -9.50 26.20 20.80
C MET A 281 -9.46 27.48 21.65
N PRO A 282 -9.75 27.40 22.97
CA PRO A 282 -9.56 28.52 23.87
C PRO A 282 -8.11 29.03 23.82
N LEU A 283 -7.93 30.35 23.86
CA LEU A 283 -6.60 30.95 23.97
C LEU A 283 -5.89 30.38 25.20
N GLY A 284 -4.66 29.90 25.02
CA GLY A 284 -3.86 29.31 26.09
C GLY A 284 -4.16 27.84 26.40
N TRP A 285 -5.09 27.18 25.69
CA TRP A 285 -5.27 25.74 25.86
C TRP A 285 -3.99 24.99 25.44
N LEU A 286 -3.52 24.12 26.33
CA LEU A 286 -2.41 23.21 26.11
C LEU A 286 -2.86 21.78 26.43
N PRO A 287 -2.48 20.77 25.62
CA PRO A 287 -2.76 19.36 25.91
C PRO A 287 -2.26 18.96 27.30
N ARG A 288 -3.07 18.23 28.08
CA ARG A 288 -2.64 17.71 29.38
C ARG A 288 -1.41 16.81 29.19
N GLY A 289 -0.32 17.11 29.90
CA GLY A 289 0.91 16.32 29.87
C GLY A 289 2.01 16.82 28.91
N ARG A 290 1.79 17.89 28.13
CA ARG A 290 2.90 18.74 27.71
C ARG A 290 3.17 19.72 28.84
N THR A 291 4.02 19.34 29.79
CA THR A 291 4.60 20.34 30.68
C THR A 291 5.22 21.42 29.79
N ARG A 292 4.93 22.70 30.06
CA ARG A 292 5.71 23.81 29.49
C ARG A 292 7.18 23.40 29.60
N PRO A 293 8.00 23.56 28.55
CA PRO A 293 9.42 23.29 28.66
C PRO A 293 9.91 24.08 29.88
N VAL A 294 10.18 23.35 30.96
CA VAL A 294 10.79 23.90 32.16
C VAL A 294 12.14 24.35 31.65
N LEU A 295 12.33 25.67 31.54
CA LEU A 295 13.63 26.25 31.24
C LEU A 295 14.62 25.60 32.21
N ALA A 296 15.55 24.83 31.64
CA ALA A 296 16.35 23.87 32.37
C ALA A 296 17.23 24.58 33.39
N GLY A 297 16.90 24.40 34.67
CA GLY A 297 17.70 24.80 35.80
C GLY A 297 17.64 23.72 36.88
N HIS A 298 18.70 22.93 36.95
CA HIS A 298 19.26 22.22 38.11
C HIS A 298 19.55 20.72 37.91
N ASN A 299 20.85 20.46 37.79
CA ASN A 299 21.52 19.21 38.11
C ASN A 299 21.23 18.81 39.56
N ARG A 300 20.74 17.59 39.78
CA ARG A 300 20.98 16.88 41.05
C ARG A 300 21.53 15.49 40.77
N SER A 301 22.80 15.36 41.14
CA SER A 301 23.58 14.16 41.35
C SER A 301 23.03 13.38 42.55
N SER A 302 22.58 12.16 42.32
CA SER A 302 22.46 11.13 43.36
C SER A 302 22.83 9.78 42.75
N SER A 303 24.13 9.51 42.79
CA SER A 303 24.80 8.30 42.31
C SER A 303 24.97 7.27 43.42
N SER A 304 24.67 6.00 43.10
CA SER A 304 25.57 4.83 43.28
C SER A 304 24.81 3.54 43.62
N ALA A 305 23.68 3.60 44.34
CA ALA A 305 22.91 2.41 44.73
C ALA A 305 22.16 1.75 43.55
N THR A 306 21.77 2.52 42.53
CA THR A 306 20.96 2.04 41.40
C THR A 306 21.76 1.27 40.34
N GLY A 307 23.06 1.54 40.20
CA GLY A 307 23.89 0.91 39.15
C GLY A 307 24.11 -0.58 39.37
N GLN A 308 24.40 -1.00 40.60
CA GLN A 308 24.64 -2.41 40.93
C GLN A 308 23.36 -3.25 40.80
N GLN A 309 22.21 -2.72 41.21
CA GLN A 309 20.93 -3.44 41.13
C GLN A 309 20.51 -3.64 39.67
N VAL A 310 20.66 -2.62 38.83
CA VAL A 310 20.42 -2.73 37.38
C VAL A 310 21.35 -3.77 36.73
N SER A 311 22.64 -3.78 37.11
CA SER A 311 23.59 -4.79 36.61
C SER A 311 23.20 -6.22 37.01
N ARG A 312 22.77 -6.45 38.25
CA ARG A 312 22.28 -7.76 38.72
C ARG A 312 21.04 -8.22 37.95
N CYS A 313 20.06 -7.34 37.73
CA CYS A 313 18.85 -7.66 36.96
C CYS A 313 19.19 -8.04 35.51
N ILE A 314 20.12 -7.33 34.86
CA ILE A 314 20.57 -7.64 33.50
C ILE A 314 21.27 -9.00 33.45
N MET A 315 22.10 -9.33 34.44
CA MET A 315 22.81 -10.60 34.51
C MET A 315 21.88 -11.79 34.74
N ALA A 316 20.91 -11.66 35.64
CA ALA A 316 19.89 -12.69 35.88
C ALA A 316 19.04 -12.92 34.61
N ALA A 317 18.63 -11.84 33.94
CA ALA A 317 17.89 -11.90 32.68
C ALA A 317 18.71 -12.55 31.54
N LEU A 318 20.02 -12.29 31.48
CA LEU A 318 20.93 -12.91 30.53
C LEU A 318 21.03 -14.42 30.73
N HIS A 319 21.24 -14.87 31.98
CA HIS A 319 21.31 -16.30 32.30
C HIS A 319 20.00 -17.03 31.97
N LYS A 320 18.85 -16.43 32.31
CA LYS A 320 17.52 -16.95 31.98
C LYS A 320 17.28 -17.09 30.48
N LEU A 321 17.80 -16.16 29.67
CA LEU A 321 17.62 -16.19 28.21
C LEU A 321 18.62 -17.09 27.49
N GLN A 322 19.78 -17.38 28.09
CA GLN A 322 20.78 -18.30 27.54
C GLN A 322 20.29 -19.76 27.51
N SER A 323 19.47 -20.17 28.48
CA SER A 323 18.90 -21.53 28.54
C SER A 323 17.72 -21.74 27.59
N GLN A 324 17.22 -20.69 26.93
CA GLN A 324 16.07 -20.76 26.03
C GLN A 324 16.50 -20.84 24.56
N PRO A 325 15.84 -21.66 23.72
CA PRO A 325 16.15 -21.81 22.28
C PRO A 325 15.58 -20.64 21.46
N CYS A 326 15.88 -19.41 21.88
CA CYS A 326 15.27 -18.20 21.34
C CYS A 326 16.32 -17.11 21.13
N LYS A 327 16.19 -16.35 20.03
CA LYS A 327 17.18 -15.33 19.64
C LYS A 327 17.32 -14.26 20.72
N LEU A 328 18.53 -14.07 21.23
CA LEU A 328 18.89 -12.98 22.15
C LEU A 328 18.83 -11.62 21.42
N THR A 329 17.88 -10.75 21.81
CA THR A 329 17.76 -9.36 21.30
C THR A 329 17.80 -8.36 22.45
N ILE A 330 18.20 -7.11 22.17
CA ILE A 330 18.25 -6.04 23.19
C ILE A 330 16.85 -5.82 23.79
N SER A 331 15.82 -5.77 22.96
CA SER A 331 14.42 -5.66 23.41
C SER A 331 14.02 -6.78 24.36
N ARG A 332 14.36 -8.05 24.08
CA ARG A 332 14.04 -9.18 24.97
C ARG A 332 14.82 -9.14 26.28
N LEU A 333 16.09 -8.77 26.23
CA LEU A 333 16.89 -8.59 27.43
C LEU A 333 16.32 -7.46 28.30
N ALA A 334 15.90 -6.36 27.68
CA ALA A 334 15.26 -5.23 28.35
C ALA A 334 13.95 -5.65 29.03
N THR A 335 13.07 -6.36 28.32
CA THR A 335 11.82 -6.90 28.89
C THR A 335 12.09 -7.88 30.02
N SER A 336 13.04 -8.81 29.85
CA SER A 336 13.38 -9.83 30.86
C SER A 336 14.03 -9.21 32.12
N ALA A 337 14.77 -8.11 31.95
CA ALA A 337 15.39 -7.38 33.04
C ALA A 337 14.45 -6.35 33.71
N GLY A 338 13.25 -6.12 33.17
CA GLY A 338 12.31 -5.11 33.67
C GLY A 338 12.74 -3.66 33.42
N ILE A 339 13.53 -3.39 32.37
CA ILE A 339 14.13 -2.08 32.10
C ILE A 339 13.68 -1.58 30.72
N LYS A 340 13.49 -0.25 30.56
CA LYS A 340 13.22 0.37 29.25
C LYS A 340 14.41 0.13 28.29
N GLN A 341 14.14 -0.20 27.02
CA GLN A 341 15.18 -0.52 26.03
C GLN A 341 16.28 0.56 25.92
N ARG A 342 15.90 1.86 25.90
CA ARG A 342 16.87 2.96 25.83
C ARG A 342 17.81 3.02 27.04
N ALA A 343 17.30 2.71 28.23
CA ALA A 343 18.11 2.67 29.44
C ALA A 343 19.09 1.49 29.40
N LEU A 344 18.66 0.32 28.89
CA LEU A 344 19.57 -0.81 28.68
C LEU A 344 20.66 -0.49 27.64
N GLU A 345 20.31 0.18 26.54
CA GLU A 345 21.29 0.59 25.52
C GLU A 345 22.34 1.55 26.08
N GLN A 346 21.94 2.46 26.98
CA GLN A 346 22.84 3.34 27.69
C GLN A 346 23.75 2.56 28.65
N VAL A 347 23.20 1.66 29.48
CA VAL A 347 23.99 0.81 30.40
C VAL A 347 24.99 -0.07 29.66
N LEU A 348 24.61 -0.64 28.51
CA LEU A 348 25.51 -1.43 27.67
C LEU A 348 26.59 -0.58 26.99
N ARG A 349 26.36 0.72 26.79
CA ARG A 349 27.36 1.66 26.30
C ARG A 349 28.36 1.99 27.40
N ASP A 350 27.87 2.22 28.60
CA ASP A 350 28.65 2.71 29.74
C ASP A 350 29.37 1.58 30.50
N THR A 351 28.98 0.31 30.30
CA THR A 351 29.59 -0.85 30.95
C THR A 351 30.16 -1.86 29.92
N PRO A 352 31.45 -1.71 29.52
CA PRO A 352 32.09 -2.55 28.50
C PRO A 352 32.05 -4.05 28.80
N ALA A 353 32.17 -4.43 30.07
CA ALA A 353 32.13 -5.83 30.51
C ALA A 353 30.76 -6.49 30.22
N LEU A 354 29.65 -5.80 30.51
CA LEU A 354 28.30 -6.27 30.18
C LEU A 354 28.09 -6.36 28.67
N ARG A 355 28.62 -5.39 27.90
CA ARG A 355 28.58 -5.41 26.44
C ARG A 355 29.31 -6.63 25.86
N HIS A 356 30.49 -6.94 26.39
CA HIS A 356 31.26 -8.11 25.98
C HIS A 356 30.51 -9.41 26.28
N ARG A 357 29.99 -9.56 27.51
CA ARG A 357 29.18 -10.74 27.90
C ARG A 357 27.91 -10.88 27.07
N PHE A 358 27.22 -9.79 26.75
CA PHE A 358 26.06 -9.81 25.86
C PHE A 358 26.43 -10.27 24.44
N LYS A 359 27.56 -9.83 23.90
CA LYS A 359 28.06 -10.27 22.59
C LYS A 359 28.38 -11.78 22.57
N VAL A 360 29.11 -12.28 23.57
CA VAL A 360 29.43 -13.71 23.70
C VAL A 360 28.15 -14.54 23.82
N SER A 361 27.23 -14.14 24.71
CA SER A 361 25.95 -14.82 24.91
C SER A 361 25.09 -14.87 23.65
N LYS A 362 25.10 -13.78 22.88
CA LYS A 362 24.38 -13.70 21.60
C LYS A 362 24.96 -14.68 20.59
N GLU A 363 26.27 -14.91 20.59
CA GLU A 363 26.91 -15.85 19.67
C GLU A 363 26.68 -17.32 20.08
N VAL A 364 26.79 -17.64 21.37
CA VAL A 364 26.45 -18.98 21.90
C VAL A 364 24.98 -19.33 21.64
N ASN A 365 24.07 -18.40 21.94
CA ASN A 365 22.64 -18.56 21.67
C ASN A 365 22.34 -18.69 20.15
N ARG A 366 23.10 -17.99 19.30
CA ARG A 366 23.01 -18.15 17.83
C ARG A 366 23.41 -19.55 17.39
N GLN A 367 24.48 -20.12 17.95
CA GLN A 367 24.92 -21.48 17.63
C GLN A 367 23.91 -22.53 18.11
N LEU A 368 23.34 -22.36 19.31
CA LEU A 368 22.28 -23.23 19.85
C LEU A 368 21.00 -23.19 19.00
N VAL A 369 20.54 -22.01 18.60
CA VAL A 369 19.36 -21.87 17.73
C VAL A 369 19.60 -22.48 16.35
N VAL A 370 20.82 -22.35 15.81
CA VAL A 370 21.21 -23.02 14.55
C VAL A 370 21.18 -24.53 14.73
N ARG A 371 21.81 -25.08 15.76
CA ARG A 371 21.86 -26.53 16.01
C ARG A 371 20.46 -27.12 16.25
N HIS A 372 19.61 -26.45 17.04
CA HIS A 372 18.25 -26.93 17.31
C HIS A 372 17.27 -26.76 16.15
N ARG A 373 17.44 -25.76 15.27
CA ARG A 373 16.51 -25.54 14.16
C ARG A 373 16.96 -26.13 12.83
N LEU A 374 18.26 -26.05 12.51
CA LEU A 374 18.77 -26.54 11.22
C LEU A 374 19.06 -28.04 11.25
N THR A 375 19.57 -28.60 12.34
CA THR A 375 19.95 -30.02 12.35
C THR A 375 18.75 -30.96 12.14
N PRO A 376 17.57 -30.76 12.79
CA PRO A 376 16.38 -31.57 12.52
C PRO A 376 15.76 -31.34 11.13
N LEU A 377 15.85 -30.12 10.61
CA LEU A 377 15.38 -29.78 9.25
C LEU A 377 16.27 -30.40 8.15
N LEU A 378 17.54 -30.70 8.46
CA LEU A 378 18.50 -31.21 7.50
C LEU A 378 18.65 -32.74 7.56
N SER A 379 18.46 -33.38 8.72
CA SER A 379 18.59 -34.83 8.86
C SER A 379 17.33 -35.62 8.47
N GLY A 380 16.13 -35.03 8.58
CA GLY A 380 14.86 -35.75 8.31
C GLY A 380 14.07 -35.31 7.07
N GLN A 381 14.49 -34.26 6.35
CA GLN A 381 13.57 -33.50 5.49
C GLN A 381 14.13 -33.06 4.13
N ARG A 382 15.08 -33.81 3.55
CA ARG A 382 15.54 -33.59 2.17
C ARG A 382 14.37 -33.64 1.18
N THR A 383 13.41 -34.55 1.40
CA THR A 383 12.17 -34.71 0.60
C THR A 383 11.08 -33.67 0.94
N PHE A 384 11.04 -33.19 2.19
CA PHE A 384 10.01 -32.24 2.66
C PHE A 384 10.27 -30.80 2.22
N LEU A 385 11.53 -30.35 2.27
CA LEU A 385 11.91 -29.03 1.74
C LEU A 385 11.72 -28.96 0.21
N VAL A 386 11.92 -30.08 -0.47
CA VAL A 386 11.75 -30.21 -1.93
C VAL A 386 10.28 -30.12 -2.36
N LYS A 387 9.33 -30.70 -1.62
CA LYS A 387 7.89 -30.65 -1.95
C LYS A 387 7.25 -29.29 -1.68
N ARG A 388 7.73 -28.53 -0.69
CA ARG A 388 7.04 -27.33 -0.19
C ARG A 388 7.56 -26.00 -0.74
N LEU A 389 8.78 -25.97 -1.28
CA LEU A 389 9.38 -24.75 -1.81
C LEU A 389 9.00 -24.55 -3.29
N GLN A 390 7.82 -23.98 -3.54
CA GLN A 390 7.49 -23.33 -4.82
C GLN A 390 8.21 -21.96 -4.98
N ALA A 391 9.41 -21.84 -4.41
CA ALA A 391 10.16 -20.59 -4.39
C ALA A 391 10.98 -20.46 -5.69
N PRO A 392 10.86 -19.37 -6.47
CA PRO A 392 11.56 -19.25 -7.76
C PRO A 392 13.05 -18.92 -7.62
N THR A 393 13.51 -18.56 -6.42
CA THR A 393 14.89 -18.10 -6.17
C THR A 393 15.43 -18.63 -4.83
N ILE A 394 16.76 -18.73 -4.73
CA ILE A 394 17.48 -19.06 -3.48
C ILE A 394 17.09 -18.09 -2.36
N GLU A 395 16.89 -16.82 -2.70
CA GLU A 395 16.56 -15.78 -1.73
C GLU A 395 15.14 -15.94 -1.16
N SER A 396 14.18 -16.31 -2.00
CA SER A 396 12.82 -16.66 -1.54
C SER A 396 12.86 -17.91 -0.66
N ALA A 397 13.63 -18.93 -1.02
CA ALA A 397 13.78 -20.14 -0.20
C ALA A 397 14.42 -19.83 1.16
N CYS A 398 15.49 -19.03 1.17
CA CYS A 398 16.13 -18.52 2.39
C CYS A 398 15.14 -17.77 3.30
N LYS A 399 14.29 -16.91 2.71
CA LYS A 399 13.25 -16.17 3.45
C LYS A 399 12.21 -17.10 4.07
N THR A 400 11.77 -18.12 3.33
CA THR A 400 10.81 -19.13 3.82
C THR A 400 11.39 -19.97 4.96
N ILE A 401 12.67 -20.33 4.88
CA ILE A 401 13.37 -21.14 5.89
C ILE A 401 13.84 -20.25 7.08
N GLY A 402 13.79 -18.92 6.94
CA GLY A 402 14.23 -17.98 7.97
C GLY A 402 15.76 -17.94 8.14
N ILE A 403 16.52 -18.24 7.08
CA ILE A 403 17.98 -18.22 7.06
C ILE A 403 18.50 -17.16 6.09
N THR A 404 19.68 -16.61 6.37
CA THR A 404 20.33 -15.67 5.44
C THR A 404 21.05 -16.43 4.32
N LYS A 405 21.15 -15.83 3.14
CA LYS A 405 21.86 -16.40 1.98
C LYS A 405 23.34 -16.72 2.28
N GLN A 406 23.99 -15.88 3.10
CA GLN A 406 25.37 -16.11 3.53
C GLN A 406 25.51 -17.38 4.37
N ARG A 407 24.61 -17.60 5.34
CA ARG A 407 24.59 -18.81 6.17
C ARG A 407 24.31 -20.08 5.38
N LEU A 408 23.45 -19.98 4.36
CA LEU A 408 23.23 -21.12 3.46
C LEU A 408 24.51 -21.47 2.68
N ARG A 409 25.30 -20.47 2.25
CA ARG A 409 26.57 -20.68 1.52
C ARG A 409 27.67 -21.30 2.37
N GLU A 410 27.69 -21.03 3.68
CA GLU A 410 28.62 -21.65 4.62
C GLU A 410 28.45 -23.18 4.66
N ASN A 411 27.24 -23.69 4.38
CA ASN A 411 27.00 -25.12 4.17
C ASN A 411 26.99 -25.46 2.66
N LYS A 412 28.18 -25.69 2.09
CA LYS A 412 28.39 -25.93 0.66
C LYS A 412 27.51 -27.04 0.08
N GLN A 413 27.31 -28.13 0.81
CA GLN A 413 26.51 -29.28 0.35
C GLN A 413 25.02 -28.94 0.23
N VAL A 414 24.45 -28.28 1.25
CA VAL A 414 23.04 -27.88 1.24
C VAL A 414 22.78 -26.81 0.19
N TYR A 415 23.69 -25.84 0.04
CA TYR A 415 23.60 -24.81 -1.01
C TYR A 415 23.61 -25.42 -2.41
N ALA A 416 24.50 -26.39 -2.67
CA ALA A 416 24.58 -27.08 -3.96
C ALA A 416 23.29 -27.87 -4.27
N ALA A 417 22.78 -28.63 -3.29
CA ALA A 417 21.54 -29.40 -3.45
C ALA A 417 20.32 -28.50 -3.72
N LEU A 418 20.17 -27.39 -2.99
CA LEU A 418 19.08 -26.43 -3.21
C LEU A 418 19.19 -25.75 -4.57
N LYS A 419 20.41 -25.37 -4.98
CA LYS A 419 20.66 -24.76 -6.29
C LYS A 419 20.31 -25.71 -7.44
N ALA A 420 20.69 -26.97 -7.35
CA ALA A 420 20.35 -28.00 -8.34
C ALA A 420 18.83 -28.19 -8.45
N GLN A 421 18.13 -28.30 -7.32
CA GLN A 421 16.67 -28.46 -7.33
C GLN A 421 15.93 -27.25 -7.90
N LEU A 422 16.34 -26.03 -7.55
CA LEU A 422 15.75 -24.81 -8.11
C LEU A 422 15.95 -24.73 -9.62
N GLN A 423 17.05 -25.25 -10.14
CA GLN A 423 17.29 -25.33 -11.59
C GLN A 423 16.32 -26.32 -12.25
N THR A 424 16.10 -27.49 -11.66
CA THR A 424 15.12 -28.49 -12.13
C THR A 424 13.68 -27.96 -12.08
N THR A 425 13.29 -27.25 -11.02
CA THR A 425 11.97 -26.63 -10.92
C THR A 425 11.79 -25.50 -11.94
N ARG A 426 12.84 -24.70 -12.19
CA ARG A 426 12.81 -23.65 -13.20
C ARG A 426 12.64 -24.22 -14.61
N SER A 427 13.34 -25.31 -14.95
CA SER A 427 13.18 -25.95 -16.26
C SER A 427 11.78 -26.55 -16.42
N ALA A 428 11.23 -27.18 -15.38
CA ALA A 428 9.86 -27.70 -15.40
C ALA A 428 8.81 -26.58 -15.55
N VAL A 429 8.89 -25.51 -14.76
CA VAL A 429 7.97 -24.37 -14.84
C VAL A 429 8.10 -23.64 -16.19
N ALA A 430 9.33 -23.50 -16.70
CA ALA A 430 9.57 -22.95 -18.03
C ALA A 430 8.89 -23.81 -19.11
N ALA A 431 9.01 -25.14 -19.05
CA ALA A 431 8.37 -26.06 -19.98
C ALA A 431 6.83 -25.96 -19.94
N VAL A 432 6.21 -25.89 -18.76
CA VAL A 432 4.76 -25.71 -18.62
C VAL A 432 4.31 -24.36 -19.19
N ARG A 433 5.05 -23.28 -18.90
CA ARG A 433 4.77 -21.94 -19.45
C ARG A 433 4.90 -21.93 -20.97
N GLU A 434 5.93 -22.59 -21.50
CA GLU A 434 6.17 -22.71 -22.94
C GLU A 434 5.03 -23.46 -23.63
N GLN A 435 4.56 -24.58 -23.08
CA GLN A 435 3.39 -25.31 -23.57
C GLN A 435 2.11 -24.47 -23.54
N ARG A 436 1.91 -23.64 -22.51
CA ARG A 436 0.76 -22.73 -22.43
C ARG A 436 0.81 -21.67 -23.53
N LEU A 437 1.99 -21.09 -23.78
CA LEU A 437 2.19 -20.12 -24.85
C LEU A 437 1.95 -20.75 -26.24
N ILE A 438 2.40 -21.98 -26.47
CA ILE A 438 2.11 -22.73 -27.71
C ILE A 438 0.59 -22.91 -27.91
N ARG A 439 -0.15 -23.26 -26.85
CA ARG A 439 -1.61 -23.40 -26.91
C ARG A 439 -2.31 -22.08 -27.21
N GLN A 440 -1.87 -20.98 -26.60
CA GLN A 440 -2.41 -19.65 -26.87
C GLN A 440 -2.09 -19.20 -28.29
N LEU A 441 -0.87 -19.45 -28.78
CA LEU A 441 -0.46 -19.16 -30.14
C LEU A 441 -1.38 -19.84 -31.17
N ARG A 442 -1.67 -21.14 -31.00
CA ARG A 442 -2.59 -21.88 -31.89
C ARG A 442 -3.97 -21.23 -31.93
N ARG A 443 -4.55 -20.90 -30.77
CA ARG A 443 -5.86 -20.22 -30.67
C ARG A 443 -5.88 -18.82 -31.31
N VAL A 444 -4.76 -18.09 -31.25
CA VAL A 444 -4.66 -16.78 -31.91
C VAL A 444 -4.60 -16.97 -33.43
N MET A 445 -3.85 -17.97 -33.91
CA MET A 445 -3.76 -18.29 -35.33
C MET A 445 -5.10 -18.78 -35.91
N GLU A 446 -5.78 -19.71 -35.23
CA GLU A 446 -7.11 -20.19 -35.60
C GLU A 446 -8.13 -19.05 -35.73
N ARG A 447 -8.09 -18.08 -34.81
CA ARG A 447 -9.03 -16.93 -34.80
C ARG A 447 -8.76 -15.89 -35.89
N ARG A 448 -7.53 -15.79 -36.40
CA ARG A 448 -7.15 -14.68 -37.32
C ARG A 448 -7.15 -15.06 -38.79
N GLY A 449 -7.29 -16.33 -39.15
CA GLY A 449 -7.18 -16.77 -40.55
C GLY A 449 -5.84 -16.37 -41.20
N THR A 450 -5.74 -16.51 -42.51
CA THR A 450 -4.53 -16.24 -43.32
C THR A 450 -4.26 -14.74 -43.53
N LEU A 451 -4.41 -13.90 -42.51
CA LEU A 451 -3.99 -12.50 -42.61
C LEU A 451 -2.45 -12.39 -42.72
N GLY A 452 -2.01 -11.54 -43.65
CA GLY A 452 -0.64 -11.42 -44.14
C GLY A 452 0.51 -11.48 -43.10
N LEU A 453 1.61 -12.08 -43.55
CA LEU A 453 2.70 -12.70 -42.78
C LEU A 453 3.53 -11.76 -41.88
N THR A 454 3.55 -10.45 -42.13
CA THR A 454 4.40 -9.49 -41.39
C THR A 454 3.65 -8.82 -40.24
N CYS A 455 2.35 -8.57 -40.38
CA CYS A 455 1.50 -8.01 -39.33
C CYS A 455 1.24 -9.02 -38.19
N ALA A 456 1.21 -10.32 -38.52
CA ALA A 456 0.94 -11.39 -37.56
C ALA A 456 1.97 -11.46 -36.42
N ARG A 457 3.28 -11.28 -36.67
CA ARG A 457 4.31 -11.44 -35.63
C ARG A 457 4.21 -10.38 -34.53
N ARG A 458 4.01 -9.11 -34.88
CA ARG A 458 3.83 -8.02 -33.90
C ARG A 458 2.50 -8.15 -33.18
N ALA A 459 1.41 -8.43 -33.89
CA ALA A 459 0.09 -8.61 -33.29
C ALA A 459 0.06 -9.78 -32.29
N ILE A 460 0.66 -10.92 -32.64
CA ILE A 460 0.75 -12.09 -31.76
C ILE A 460 1.68 -11.82 -30.57
N SER A 461 2.81 -11.13 -30.75
CA SER A 461 3.72 -10.79 -29.64
C SER A 461 3.08 -9.85 -28.62
N VAL A 462 2.23 -8.92 -29.09
CA VAL A 462 1.43 -8.02 -28.25
C VAL A 462 0.33 -8.80 -27.52
N GLU A 463 -0.38 -9.68 -28.23
CA GLU A 463 -1.49 -10.47 -27.66
C GLU A 463 -1.02 -11.53 -26.65
N LEU A 464 0.16 -12.13 -26.86
CA LEU A 464 0.78 -13.09 -25.94
C LEU A 464 1.61 -12.43 -24.83
N ASN A 465 1.88 -11.12 -24.94
CA ASN A 465 2.74 -10.37 -24.03
C ASN A 465 4.10 -11.07 -23.74
N CYS A 466 4.73 -11.60 -24.79
CA CYS A 466 6.02 -12.27 -24.70
C CYS A 466 6.89 -12.04 -25.93
N GLU A 467 8.20 -11.89 -25.73
CA GLU A 467 9.17 -11.88 -26.83
C GLU A 467 9.56 -13.32 -27.21
N PHE A 468 9.27 -13.74 -28.45
CA PHE A 468 9.53 -15.10 -28.93
C PHE A 468 10.99 -15.57 -28.82
N LYS A 469 11.96 -14.65 -28.86
CA LYS A 469 13.41 -14.94 -28.75
C LYS A 469 13.78 -15.65 -27.44
N ASN A 470 12.96 -15.50 -26.40
CA ASN A 470 13.19 -16.10 -25.08
C ASN A 470 12.56 -17.51 -24.95
N TYR A 471 11.88 -18.02 -25.98
CA TYR A 471 11.16 -19.31 -25.95
C TYR A 471 11.40 -20.08 -27.25
N PRO A 472 12.53 -20.81 -27.38
CA PRO A 472 12.92 -21.48 -28.61
C PRO A 472 11.85 -22.42 -29.17
N ARG A 473 11.11 -23.17 -28.34
CA ARG A 473 10.08 -24.10 -28.86
C ARG A 473 8.81 -23.37 -29.29
N VAL A 474 8.46 -22.24 -28.67
CA VAL A 474 7.35 -21.40 -29.14
C VAL A 474 7.69 -20.85 -30.52
N TYR A 475 8.94 -20.42 -30.73
CA TYR A 475 9.41 -19.95 -32.02
C TYR A 475 9.42 -21.07 -33.08
N THR A 476 9.88 -22.27 -32.73
CA THR A 476 9.83 -23.44 -33.63
C THR A 476 8.38 -23.84 -33.95
N ALA A 477 7.47 -23.82 -32.97
CA ALA A 477 6.05 -24.10 -33.20
C ALA A 477 5.42 -23.04 -34.12
N TRP A 478 5.75 -21.76 -33.93
CA TRP A 478 5.34 -20.68 -34.81
C TRP A 478 5.85 -20.86 -36.25
N LYS A 479 7.11 -21.27 -36.43
CA LYS A 479 7.67 -21.58 -37.76
C LYS A 479 6.94 -22.74 -38.45
N LYS A 480 6.78 -23.89 -37.76
CA LYS A 480 6.07 -25.06 -38.30
C LYS A 480 4.64 -24.74 -38.72
N LEU A 481 3.93 -23.95 -37.93
CA LEU A 481 2.57 -23.49 -38.25
C LEU A 481 2.50 -22.50 -39.43
N ARG A 482 3.65 -22.01 -39.89
CA ARG A 482 3.79 -21.07 -41.01
C ARG A 482 4.15 -21.77 -42.34
N GLY A 483 4.39 -23.08 -42.34
CA GLY A 483 4.82 -23.82 -43.54
C GLY A 483 6.25 -23.50 -44.01
N LEU A 484 7.12 -23.02 -43.11
CA LEU A 484 8.57 -22.90 -43.27
C LEU A 484 9.27 -23.89 -42.35
#